data_AF-A0AAP0R9U4-F1
#
_entry.id   AF-A0AAP0R9U4-F1
#
_cell.length_a   1.000
_cell.length_b   1.000
_cell.length_c   1.000
_cell.angle_alpha   90.00
_cell.angle_beta   90.00
_cell.angle_gamma   90.00
#
_symmetry.space_group_name_H-M   'P 1'
#
loop_
_entity.id
_entity.type
_entity.pdbx_description
1 polymer ?
#
loop_
_entity_poly.entity_id
_entity_poly.type
_entity_poly.pdbx_seq_one_letter_code
_entity_poly.pdbx_strand_id
1 'polypeptide(L)'
;MKVAVIPMLGVLAMIQFMAKPGQATNITCGQVDSCLAPCIPYLTGGGEPVPACCDGVKNLKAMTPTTEDRRAACTCVKEAADRYQNIKG
;
A
#
# COMPACT_ATOMS: atom_id res chain seq x y z
N MET A 1 -37.33 -11.46 28.44
CA MET A 1 -37.27 -10.72 27.15
C MET A 1 -36.02 -9.85 27.13
N LYS A 2 -34.84 -10.48 27.23
CA LYS A 2 -33.60 -9.84 27.69
C LYS A 2 -32.38 -10.30 26.87
N VAL A 3 -32.58 -10.94 25.71
CA VAL A 3 -31.49 -11.58 24.94
C VAL A 3 -31.59 -11.37 23.42
N ALA A 4 -32.69 -10.81 22.88
CA ALA A 4 -32.89 -10.72 21.42
C ALA A 4 -32.55 -9.37 20.76
N VAL A 5 -32.38 -8.27 21.53
CA VAL A 5 -32.17 -6.92 20.96
C VAL A 5 -30.69 -6.52 20.89
N ILE A 6 -29.86 -7.11 21.75
CA ILE A 6 -28.40 -6.86 21.80
C ILE A 6 -27.63 -7.48 20.62
N PRO A 7 -27.97 -8.66 20.06
CA PRO A 7 -27.20 -9.21 18.93
C PRO A 7 -27.52 -8.47 17.62
N MET A 8 -28.71 -7.89 17.48
CA MET A 8 -29.12 -7.21 16.24
C MET A 8 -28.42 -5.85 16.04
N LEU A 9 -28.18 -5.10 17.12
CA LEU A 9 -27.37 -3.87 17.08
C LEU A 9 -25.86 -4.17 16.89
N GLY A 10 -25.38 -5.28 17.44
CA GLY A 10 -23.98 -5.71 17.28
C GLY A 10 -23.64 -6.04 15.82
N VAL A 11 -24.56 -6.70 15.11
CA VAL A 11 -24.37 -7.03 13.69
C VAL A 11 -24.36 -5.78 12.81
N LEU A 12 -25.24 -4.79 13.08
CA LEU A 12 -25.23 -3.52 12.34
C LEU A 12 -23.98 -2.68 12.61
N ALA A 13 -23.42 -2.73 13.83
CA ALA A 13 -22.15 -2.09 14.16
C ALA A 13 -20.94 -2.77 13.51
N MET A 14 -20.97 -4.10 13.32
CA MET A 14 -19.95 -4.84 12.57
C MET A 14 -19.98 -4.51 11.07
N ILE A 15 -21.15 -4.18 10.51
CA ILE A 15 -21.30 -3.76 9.12
C ILE A 15 -20.71 -2.35 8.87
N GLN A 16 -20.57 -1.50 9.91
CA GLN A 16 -19.91 -0.20 9.79
C GLN A 16 -18.37 -0.29 9.74
N PHE A 17 -17.78 -1.46 10.02
CA PHE A 17 -16.36 -1.73 9.80
C PHE A 17 -16.09 -2.25 8.38
N MET A 18 -17.09 -2.23 7.50
CA MET A 18 -16.85 -2.33 6.07
C MET A 18 -16.34 -0.97 5.61
N ALA A 19 -15.07 -0.96 5.22
CA ALA A 19 -14.32 0.12 4.59
C ALA A 19 -15.21 1.24 4.05
N LYS A 20 -14.96 2.48 4.54
CA LYS A 20 -15.32 3.68 3.80
C LYS A 20 -15.02 3.41 2.32
N PRO A 21 -16.00 3.56 1.40
CA PRO A 21 -15.74 3.41 -0.01
C PRO A 21 -14.56 4.32 -0.31
N GLY A 22 -13.51 3.69 -0.80
CA GLY A 22 -12.23 4.32 -0.92
C GLY A 22 -12.36 5.67 -1.59
N GLN A 23 -11.89 6.74 -0.94
CA GLN A 23 -11.73 7.99 -1.63
C GLN A 23 -10.77 7.69 -2.76
N ALA A 24 -11.27 7.69 -4.01
CA ALA A 24 -10.51 7.33 -5.21
C ALA A 24 -9.06 7.80 -5.07
N THR A 25 -8.19 6.85 -4.70
CA THR A 25 -6.81 7.19 -4.38
C THR A 25 -6.16 7.57 -5.69
N ASN A 26 -5.63 8.79 -5.78
CA ASN A 26 -4.92 9.27 -6.97
C ASN A 26 -3.53 8.61 -7.11
N ILE A 27 -3.35 7.41 -6.54
CA ILE A 27 -2.13 6.64 -6.56
C ILE A 27 -2.21 5.68 -7.73
N THR A 28 -1.41 5.96 -8.75
CA THR A 28 -1.27 5.07 -9.91
C THR A 28 -0.04 4.19 -9.77
N CYS A 29 -0.09 2.96 -10.28
CA CYS A 29 1.09 2.09 -10.26
C CYS A 29 2.25 2.67 -11.06
N GLY A 30 1.99 3.45 -12.12
CA GLY A 30 3.04 4.17 -12.85
C GLY A 30 3.82 5.17 -11.97
N GLN A 31 3.16 5.85 -11.02
CA GLN A 31 3.86 6.72 -10.07
C GLN A 31 4.67 5.93 -9.05
N VAL A 32 4.13 4.82 -8.55
CA VAL A 32 4.83 3.92 -7.61
C VAL A 32 6.08 3.33 -8.28
N ASP A 33 5.93 2.82 -9.50
CA ASP A 33 7.02 2.27 -10.30
C ASP A 33 8.09 3.32 -10.58
N SER A 34 7.69 4.56 -10.90
CA SER A 34 8.63 5.66 -11.12
C SER A 34 9.42 6.03 -9.85
N CYS A 35 8.79 5.97 -8.67
CA CYS A 35 9.47 6.20 -7.40
C CYS A 35 10.46 5.09 -7.06
N LEU A 36 10.17 3.84 -7.45
CA LEU A 36 10.97 2.66 -7.09
C LEU A 36 11.96 2.22 -8.17
N ALA A 37 11.86 2.71 -9.40
CA ALA A 37 12.80 2.47 -10.49
C ALA A 37 14.28 2.62 -10.09
N PRO A 38 14.72 3.67 -9.35
CA PRO A 38 16.11 3.79 -8.92
C PRO A 38 16.53 2.75 -7.87
N CYS A 39 15.60 2.04 -7.24
CA CYS A 39 15.89 1.00 -6.25
C CYS A 39 16.17 -0.37 -6.85
N ILE A 40 15.86 -0.60 -8.13
CA ILE A 40 15.98 -1.92 -8.76
C ILE A 40 17.38 -2.54 -8.60
N PRO A 41 18.49 -1.83 -8.86
CA PRO A 41 19.83 -2.41 -8.68
C PRO A 41 20.10 -2.90 -7.25
N TYR A 42 19.61 -2.16 -6.25
CA TYR A 42 19.72 -2.54 -4.84
C TYR A 42 18.80 -3.73 -4.51
N LEU A 43 17.55 -3.72 -4.99
CA LEU A 43 16.57 -4.77 -4.70
C LEU A 43 16.95 -6.13 -5.31
N THR A 44 17.62 -6.12 -6.47
CA THR A 44 18.06 -7.36 -7.14
C THR A 44 19.50 -7.76 -6.82
N GLY A 45 20.39 -6.77 -6.59
CA GLY A 45 21.82 -7.00 -6.37
C GLY A 45 22.25 -6.97 -4.89
N GLY A 46 21.49 -6.31 -4.02
CA GLY A 46 21.92 -5.91 -2.67
C GLY A 46 22.89 -4.72 -2.71
N GLY A 47 23.68 -4.55 -1.64
CA GLY A 47 24.61 -3.42 -1.48
C GLY A 47 23.98 -2.24 -0.76
N GLU A 48 24.45 -1.03 -1.03
CA GLU A 48 23.89 0.22 -0.49
C GLU A 48 22.93 0.82 -1.52
N PRO A 49 21.72 1.28 -1.13
CA PRO A 49 20.84 1.98 -2.07
C PRO A 49 21.47 3.30 -2.49
N VAL A 50 21.38 3.62 -3.78
CA VAL A 50 21.78 4.95 -4.29
C VAL A 50 20.89 6.03 -3.69
N PRO A 51 21.37 7.27 -3.50
CA PRO A 51 20.57 8.36 -2.90
C PRO A 51 19.20 8.57 -3.57
N ALA A 52 19.14 8.43 -4.90
CA ALA A 52 17.91 8.52 -5.66
C ALA A 52 16.85 7.46 -5.29
N CYS A 53 17.27 6.25 -4.87
CA CYS A 53 16.34 5.24 -4.36
C CYS A 53 15.69 5.70 -3.06
N CYS A 54 16.50 6.19 -2.12
CA CYS A 54 16.00 6.69 -0.84
C CYS A 54 15.06 7.90 -1.04
N ASP A 55 15.39 8.80 -1.96
CA ASP A 55 14.53 9.94 -2.27
C ASP A 55 13.22 9.54 -2.96
N GLY A 56 13.26 8.55 -3.85
CA GLY A 56 12.07 7.93 -4.43
C GLY A 56 11.16 7.31 -3.36
N VAL A 57 11.72 6.57 -2.39
CA VAL A 57 10.95 6.00 -1.28
C VAL A 57 10.37 7.08 -0.36
N LYS A 58 11.11 8.17 -0.09
CA LYS A 58 10.58 9.32 0.65
C LYS A 58 9.42 9.97 -0.09
N ASN A 59 9.52 10.12 -1.41
CA ASN A 59 8.44 10.67 -2.23
C ASN A 59 7.19 9.75 -2.21
N LEU A 60 7.39 8.44 -2.35
CA LEU A 60 6.31 7.46 -2.23
C LEU A 60 5.60 7.55 -0.87
N LYS A 61 6.35 7.75 0.22
CA LYS A 61 5.78 8.01 1.55
C LYS A 61 4.99 9.31 1.62
N ALA A 62 5.51 10.39 1.02
CA ALA A 62 4.86 11.70 1.02
C ALA A 62 3.54 11.69 0.23
N MET A 63 3.49 10.96 -0.90
CA MET A 63 2.28 10.84 -1.71
C MET A 63 1.26 9.85 -1.14
N THR A 64 1.60 9.06 -0.11
CA THR A 64 0.69 8.09 0.53
C THR A 64 0.36 8.45 1.99
N PRO A 65 -0.25 9.61 2.26
CA PRO A 65 -0.48 10.09 3.62
C PRO A 65 -1.48 9.23 4.40
N THR A 66 -2.48 8.67 3.73
CA THR A 66 -3.54 7.89 4.38
C THR A 66 -3.29 6.39 4.33
N THR A 67 -4.01 5.64 5.17
CA THR A 67 -4.00 4.17 5.13
C THR A 67 -4.54 3.63 3.80
N GLU A 68 -5.46 4.34 3.17
CA GLU A 68 -6.02 3.95 1.89
C GLU A 68 -4.99 4.09 0.76
N ASP A 69 -4.30 5.23 0.69
CA ASP A 69 -3.21 5.45 -0.27
C ASP A 69 -2.10 4.41 -0.11
N ARG A 70 -1.75 4.08 1.13
CA ARG A 70 -0.76 3.04 1.43
C ARG A 70 -1.20 1.66 0.96
N ARG A 71 -2.48 1.31 1.08
CA ARG A 71 -3.01 0.04 0.56
C ARG A 71 -2.97 0.01 -0.97
N ALA A 72 -3.36 1.10 -1.63
CA ALA A 72 -3.28 1.22 -3.08
C ALA A 72 -1.84 1.09 -3.59
N ALA A 73 -0.90 1.84 -2.99
CA ALA A 73 0.53 1.74 -3.30
C ALA A 73 1.07 0.33 -3.05
N CYS A 74 0.70 -0.32 -1.94
CA CYS A 74 1.15 -1.67 -1.61
C CYS A 74 0.77 -2.69 -2.69
N THR A 75 -0.45 -2.62 -3.23
CA THR A 75 -0.86 -3.47 -4.37
C THR A 75 0.08 -3.27 -5.56
N CYS A 76 0.37 -2.02 -5.93
CA CYS A 76 1.30 -1.71 -7.02
C CYS A 76 2.73 -2.21 -6.73
N VAL A 77 3.24 -2.03 -5.51
CA VAL A 77 4.57 -2.53 -5.11
C VAL A 77 4.64 -4.04 -5.22
N LYS A 78 3.58 -4.75 -4.82
CA LYS A 78 3.51 -6.20 -4.95
C LYS A 78 3.58 -6.65 -6.41
N GLU A 79 2.75 -6.05 -7.27
CA GLU A 79 2.78 -6.33 -8.71
C GLU A 79 4.14 -5.99 -9.34
N ALA A 80 4.77 -4.89 -8.90
CA ALA A 80 6.11 -4.52 -9.34
C ALA A 80 7.14 -5.56 -8.90
N ALA A 81 7.05 -6.05 -7.66
CA ALA A 81 7.95 -7.06 -7.14
C ALA A 81 7.84 -8.37 -7.93
N ASP A 82 6.63 -8.78 -8.31
CA ASP A 82 6.38 -10.00 -9.10
C ASP A 82 7.03 -9.94 -10.50
N ARG A 83 7.30 -8.74 -11.04
CA ARG A 83 8.01 -8.57 -12.33
C ARG A 83 9.51 -8.88 -12.24
N TYR A 84 10.09 -8.89 -11.03
CA TYR A 84 11.50 -9.14 -10.83
C TYR A 84 11.72 -10.46 -10.08
N GLN A 85 12.21 -11.46 -10.80
CA GLN A 85 12.42 -12.82 -10.29
C GLN A 85 13.49 -12.94 -9.18
N ASN A 86 14.27 -11.87 -8.92
CA ASN A 86 15.41 -11.88 -8.02
C ASN A 86 15.35 -10.78 -6.94
N ILE A 87 14.18 -10.23 -6.64
CA ILE A 87 14.08 -9.33 -5.49
C ILE A 87 14.30 -10.12 -4.21
N LYS A 88 15.27 -9.67 -3.42
CA LYS A 88 15.53 -10.24 -2.09
C LYS A 88 14.42 -9.78 -1.14
N GLY A 89 13.52 -10.70 -0.80
CA GLY A 89 12.50 -10.52 0.22
C GLY A 89 13.03 -10.70 1.64
#